data_AF-A0A2E7V402-F1
#
_entry.id   AF-A0A2E7V402-F1
#
_cell.length_a   1.000
_cell.length_b   1.000
_cell.length_c   1.000
_cell.angle_alpha   90.00
_cell.angle_beta   90.00
_cell.angle_gamma   90.00
#
_symmetry.space_group_name_H-M   'P 1'
#
loop_
_entity.id
_entity.type
_entity.pdbx_description
1 polymer ?
#
loop_
_entity_poly.entity_id
_entity_poly.type
_entity_poly.pdbx_seq_one_letter_code
_entity_poly.pdbx_strand_id
1 'polypeptide(L)'
;MFRVSNTMEPFGIYVHWPFCLSKCPYCDFNSHVRDQIDQDRWCRAMLREIKHTANHWDGATVTSIFFGGGTPSLMPPKTISAVVEKVGEYWGLDQKVEITVEANPTSVESGRFAELKNAGVNRISLGVQALDNDVLSFLGRGHSVTEAIAAIEIAATHFERYSFDLIYARPGQTLLDWHQELDSALALAGSHLSLYQLTIERGTPFYGLWQQGRLTQLDENQAAEMYEFTQERLSDAGLPGYEISNHATPGSECQHNLLYWHYGNYAGVGPGAHARLKKDNQKYALERRKLPERWLQMVETEGHGTRQAEALNTNDRLVELVLMGLRTHRGIPHAQFLSEIGKPIESCLDNEALNAFLANNLLANEKGVLRATASGRARLNAITESLLA
;
A
#
# COMPACT_ATOMS: atom_id res chain seq x y z
N MET A 1 24.57 -21.98 -19.12
CA MET A 1 23.14 -22.26 -19.34
C MET A 1 22.46 -22.24 -17.98
N PHE A 2 22.19 -21.05 -17.45
CA PHE A 2 21.56 -20.90 -16.14
C PHE A 2 20.08 -21.19 -16.31
N ARG A 3 19.63 -22.33 -15.77
CA ARG A 3 18.20 -22.58 -15.58
C ARG A 3 17.70 -21.49 -14.64
N VAL A 4 16.90 -20.57 -15.17
CA VAL A 4 16.06 -19.68 -14.39
C VAL A 4 15.28 -20.57 -13.43
N SER A 5 15.56 -20.45 -12.13
CA SER A 5 14.82 -21.17 -11.11
C SER A 5 13.34 -20.89 -11.33
N ASN A 6 12.53 -21.94 -11.29
CA ASN A 6 11.08 -21.87 -11.39
C ASN A 6 10.54 -21.05 -10.20
N THR A 7 10.54 -19.72 -10.30
CA THR A 7 9.98 -18.84 -9.27
C THR A 7 8.48 -18.82 -9.51
N MET A 8 7.73 -19.47 -8.61
CA MET A 8 6.27 -19.40 -8.59
C MET A 8 5.82 -17.93 -8.64
N GLU A 9 4.78 -17.63 -9.42
CA GLU A 9 4.21 -16.28 -9.52
C GLU A 9 3.79 -15.82 -8.11
N PRO A 10 4.31 -14.68 -7.60
CA PRO A 10 3.96 -14.20 -6.26
C PRO A 10 2.44 -14.00 -6.10
N PHE A 11 1.91 -14.40 -4.95
CA PHE A 11 0.49 -14.29 -4.63
C PHE A 11 0.29 -13.68 -3.25
N GLY A 12 -0.55 -12.64 -3.17
CA GLY A 12 -0.78 -11.89 -1.94
C GLY A 12 -2.20 -12.01 -1.42
N ILE A 13 -2.37 -11.81 -0.11
CA ILE A 13 -3.69 -11.68 0.53
C ILE A 13 -3.78 -10.32 1.21
N TYR A 14 -4.74 -9.51 0.78
CA TYR A 14 -5.11 -8.28 1.46
C TYR A 14 -6.34 -8.51 2.32
N VAL A 15 -6.24 -8.15 3.60
CA VAL A 15 -7.32 -8.28 4.58
C VAL A 15 -7.69 -6.89 5.06
N HIS A 16 -8.88 -6.45 4.67
CA HIS A 16 -9.37 -5.13 5.02
C HIS A 16 -10.13 -5.17 6.36
N TRP A 17 -9.60 -4.47 7.36
CA TRP A 17 -10.31 -4.18 8.59
C TRP A 17 -10.85 -2.74 8.55
N PRO A 18 -12.17 -2.52 8.44
CA PRO A 18 -12.70 -1.19 8.12
C PRO A 18 -12.78 -0.25 9.33
N PHE A 19 -12.45 -0.68 10.55
CA PHE A 19 -12.80 0.08 11.74
C PHE A 19 -11.65 0.92 12.28
N CYS A 20 -11.97 2.16 12.65
CA CYS A 20 -11.09 3.07 13.38
C CYS A 20 -11.76 3.53 14.68
N LEU A 21 -10.96 3.97 15.65
CA LEU A 21 -11.47 4.65 16.85
C LEU A 21 -12.04 6.03 16.53
N SER A 22 -11.40 6.74 15.58
CA SER A 22 -11.86 8.02 15.05
C SER A 22 -11.44 8.13 13.57
N LYS A 23 -12.11 9.01 12.81
CA LYS A 23 -11.77 9.24 11.41
C LYS A 23 -10.91 10.50 11.28
N CYS A 24 -9.70 10.35 10.75
CA CYS A 24 -8.84 11.50 10.45
C CYS A 24 -9.46 12.36 9.33
N PRO A 25 -9.36 13.69 9.40
CA PRO A 25 -10.06 14.61 8.50
C PRO A 25 -9.52 14.62 7.06
N TYR A 26 -8.35 14.02 6.80
CA TYR A 26 -7.76 13.81 5.47
C TYR A 26 -8.00 12.39 4.91
N CYS A 27 -8.44 11.44 5.73
CA CYS A 27 -8.45 10.02 5.37
C CYS A 27 -9.62 9.69 4.42
N ASP A 28 -9.30 9.28 3.21
CA ASP A 28 -10.22 8.87 2.14
C ASP A 28 -10.46 7.35 2.10
N PHE A 29 -9.73 6.58 2.91
CA PHE A 29 -9.89 5.12 3.00
C PHE A 29 -11.31 4.72 3.41
N ASN A 30 -11.68 3.47 3.06
CA ASN A 30 -12.94 2.85 3.47
C ASN A 30 -12.96 2.53 4.98
N SER A 31 -12.92 3.57 5.81
CA SER A 31 -12.88 3.49 7.26
C SER A 31 -14.20 3.96 7.89
N HIS A 32 -14.57 3.30 8.99
CA HIS A 32 -15.84 3.45 9.69
C HIS A 32 -15.59 3.49 11.19
N VAL A 33 -16.32 4.34 11.90
CA VAL A 33 -16.34 4.35 13.37
C VAL A 33 -17.60 3.62 13.83
N ARG A 34 -17.46 2.72 14.80
CA ARG A 34 -18.55 1.99 15.45
C ARG A 34 -18.24 1.87 16.93
N ASP A 35 -19.28 2.01 17.76
CA ASP A 35 -19.13 1.89 19.22
C ASP A 35 -18.87 0.44 19.65
N GLN A 36 -19.45 -0.53 18.92
CA GLN A 36 -19.34 -1.95 19.21
C GLN A 36 -19.15 -2.75 17.93
N ILE A 37 -18.26 -3.74 17.99
CA ILE A 37 -17.94 -4.66 16.90
C ILE A 37 -18.03 -6.08 17.45
N ASP A 38 -18.89 -6.91 16.86
CA ASP A 38 -18.94 -8.34 17.16
C ASP A 38 -17.73 -9.03 16.52
N GLN A 39 -16.64 -9.09 17.30
CA GLN A 39 -15.34 -9.60 16.85
C GLN A 39 -15.40 -11.04 16.34
N ASP A 40 -16.18 -11.90 16.98
CA ASP A 40 -16.26 -13.32 16.59
C ASP A 40 -17.08 -13.49 15.32
N ARG A 41 -18.13 -12.70 15.13
CA ARG A 41 -18.90 -12.67 13.87
C ARG A 41 -18.03 -12.19 12.71
N TRP A 42 -17.24 -11.15 12.92
CA TRP A 42 -16.30 -10.65 11.91
C TRP A 42 -15.23 -11.68 11.54
N CYS A 43 -14.63 -12.35 12.54
CA CYS A 43 -13.69 -13.43 12.31
C CYS A 43 -14.32 -14.53 11.44
N ARG A 44 -15.48 -15.07 11.83
CA ARG A 44 -16.19 -16.12 11.05
C ARG A 44 -16.47 -15.69 9.61
N ALA A 45 -16.86 -14.44 9.39
CA ALA A 45 -17.12 -13.92 8.06
C ALA A 45 -15.83 -13.86 7.20
N MET A 46 -14.72 -13.34 7.74
CA MET A 46 -13.44 -13.31 7.01
C MET A 46 -12.98 -14.71 6.61
N LEU A 47 -13.04 -15.68 7.54
CA LEU A 47 -12.67 -17.07 7.25
C LEU A 47 -13.58 -17.70 6.19
N ARG A 48 -14.87 -17.35 6.18
CA ARG A 48 -15.83 -17.82 5.17
C ARG A 48 -15.55 -17.23 3.79
N GLU A 49 -15.23 -15.94 3.70
CA GLU A 49 -14.87 -15.30 2.42
C GLU A 49 -13.53 -15.80 1.88
N ILE A 50 -12.55 -16.09 2.75
CA ILE A 50 -11.30 -16.76 2.36
C ILE A 50 -11.61 -18.12 1.72
N LYS A 51 -12.38 -18.97 2.41
CA LYS A 51 -12.79 -20.27 1.89
C LYS A 51 -13.51 -20.15 0.56
N HIS A 52 -14.46 -19.22 0.44
CA HIS A 52 -15.17 -19.01 -0.81
C HIS A 52 -14.20 -18.61 -1.92
N THR A 53 -13.32 -17.64 -1.68
CA THR A 53 -12.38 -17.12 -2.67
C THR A 53 -11.45 -18.24 -3.16
N ALA A 54 -10.85 -19.02 -2.25
CA ALA A 54 -9.97 -20.13 -2.59
C ALA A 54 -10.65 -21.22 -3.45
N ASN A 55 -11.95 -21.44 -3.27
CA ASN A 55 -12.69 -22.46 -4.03
C ASN A 55 -13.13 -22.00 -5.42
N HIS A 56 -13.13 -20.69 -5.71
CA HIS A 56 -13.70 -20.14 -6.95
C HIS A 56 -12.67 -19.52 -7.89
N TRP A 57 -11.48 -19.21 -7.38
CA TRP A 57 -10.42 -18.49 -8.07
C TRP A 57 -9.11 -19.23 -7.97
N ASP A 58 -8.28 -19.10 -9.00
CA ASP A 58 -6.95 -19.66 -8.99
C ASP A 58 -6.10 -18.92 -7.94
N GLY A 59 -5.18 -19.66 -7.32
CA GLY A 59 -4.22 -19.12 -6.37
C GLY A 59 -2.88 -19.81 -6.49
N ALA A 60 -1.88 -19.25 -5.83
CA ALA A 60 -0.54 -19.80 -5.72
C ALA A 60 -0.11 -19.79 -4.25
N THR A 61 1.07 -20.32 -3.96
CA THR A 61 1.67 -20.20 -2.62
C THR A 61 1.76 -18.73 -2.23
N VAL A 62 1.25 -18.40 -1.03
CA VAL A 62 1.15 -17.02 -0.57
C VAL A 62 2.51 -16.51 -0.12
N THR A 63 2.96 -15.42 -0.73
CA THR A 63 4.24 -14.75 -0.42
C THR A 63 4.04 -13.56 0.50
N SER A 64 2.83 -12.99 0.58
CA SER A 64 2.54 -11.89 1.50
C SER A 64 1.08 -11.85 1.96
N ILE A 65 0.87 -11.47 3.22
CA ILE A 65 -0.44 -11.15 3.80
C ILE A 65 -0.34 -9.75 4.38
N PHE A 66 -1.29 -8.88 4.05
CA PHE A 66 -1.31 -7.50 4.54
C PHE A 66 -2.67 -7.19 5.14
N PHE A 67 -2.66 -6.88 6.43
CA PHE A 67 -3.81 -6.41 7.17
C PHE A 67 -3.79 -4.88 7.15
N GLY A 68 -4.71 -4.30 6.39
CA GLY A 68 -4.80 -2.85 6.16
C GLY A 68 -6.22 -2.30 6.32
N GLY A 69 -6.39 -1.00 6.14
CA GLY A 69 -7.70 -0.36 5.97
C GLY A 69 -7.96 0.77 6.94
N GLY A 70 -8.81 0.52 7.94
CA GLY A 70 -9.04 1.43 9.05
C GLY A 70 -7.88 1.36 10.05
N THR A 71 -8.03 0.57 11.10
CA THR A 71 -6.95 0.34 12.08
C THR A 71 -6.88 -1.16 12.43
N PRO A 72 -6.19 -1.97 11.60
CA PRO A 72 -6.15 -3.43 11.74
C PRO A 72 -5.59 -3.95 13.06
N SER A 73 -4.70 -3.22 13.72
CA SER A 73 -4.25 -3.48 15.09
C SER A 73 -5.38 -3.51 16.13
N LEU A 74 -6.57 -2.98 15.84
CA LEU A 74 -7.76 -3.11 16.70
C LEU A 74 -8.39 -4.50 16.61
N MET A 75 -8.07 -5.27 15.57
CA MET A 75 -8.51 -6.66 15.43
C MET A 75 -7.92 -7.50 16.59
N PRO A 76 -8.69 -8.42 17.18
CA PRO A 76 -8.15 -9.37 18.16
C PRO A 76 -7.03 -10.21 17.53
N PRO A 77 -5.90 -10.42 18.21
CA PRO A 77 -4.80 -11.24 17.69
C PRO A 77 -5.22 -12.66 17.28
N LYS A 78 -6.20 -13.24 17.99
CA LYS A 78 -6.81 -14.53 17.62
C LYS A 78 -7.44 -14.54 16.22
N THR A 79 -7.99 -13.41 15.77
CA THR A 79 -8.59 -13.28 14.43
C THR A 79 -7.49 -13.21 13.37
N ILE A 80 -6.40 -12.47 13.63
CA ILE A 80 -5.24 -12.42 12.74
C ILE A 80 -4.65 -13.83 12.56
N SER A 81 -4.38 -14.53 13.65
CA SER A 81 -3.88 -15.91 13.64
C SER A 81 -4.82 -16.85 12.87
N ALA A 82 -6.13 -16.80 13.14
CA ALA A 82 -7.10 -17.63 12.41
C ALA A 82 -7.13 -17.33 10.91
N VAL A 83 -6.99 -16.05 10.51
CA VAL A 83 -6.91 -15.66 9.10
C VAL A 83 -5.64 -16.21 8.45
N VAL A 84 -4.47 -16.04 9.08
CA VAL A 84 -3.19 -16.57 8.58
C VAL A 84 -3.24 -18.09 8.42
N GLU A 85 -3.75 -18.80 9.43
CA GLU A 85 -3.95 -20.25 9.39
C GLU A 85 -4.86 -20.66 8.24
N LYS A 86 -5.99 -19.97 8.07
CA LYS A 86 -6.97 -20.31 7.02
C LYS A 86 -6.45 -20.03 5.62
N VAL A 87 -5.66 -18.97 5.45
CA VAL A 87 -4.93 -18.70 4.21
C VAL A 87 -3.94 -19.83 3.92
N GLY A 88 -3.15 -20.24 4.93
CA GLY A 88 -2.18 -21.33 4.81
C GLY A 88 -2.83 -22.69 4.48
N GLU A 89 -4.01 -22.98 5.02
CA GLU A 89 -4.80 -24.19 4.71
C GLU A 89 -5.16 -24.29 3.23
N TYR A 90 -5.55 -23.17 2.60
CA TYR A 90 -6.07 -23.18 1.22
C TYR A 90 -4.99 -23.00 0.15
N TRP A 91 -4.00 -22.14 0.40
CA TRP A 91 -3.01 -21.77 -0.62
C TRP A 91 -1.58 -22.19 -0.26
N GLY A 92 -1.32 -22.55 1.00
CA GLY A 92 0.04 -22.68 1.53
C GLY A 92 0.72 -21.32 1.71
N LEU A 93 1.68 -21.26 2.64
CA LEU A 93 2.49 -20.08 2.88
C LEU A 93 3.93 -20.34 2.44
N ASP A 94 4.55 -19.37 1.79
CA ASP A 94 5.99 -19.39 1.55
C ASP A 94 6.74 -19.37 2.90
N GLN A 95 7.90 -20.03 2.97
CA GLN A 95 8.71 -20.07 4.20
C GLN A 95 9.14 -18.68 4.67
N LYS A 96 9.23 -17.71 3.75
CA LYS A 96 9.60 -16.32 4.00
C LYS A 96 8.41 -15.37 3.87
N VAL A 97 7.18 -15.88 4.00
CA VAL A 97 5.96 -15.08 3.88
C VAL A 97 6.06 -13.80 4.73
N GLU A 98 5.79 -12.66 4.11
CA GLU A 98 5.65 -11.40 4.84
C GLU A 98 4.23 -11.26 5.36
N ILE A 99 4.07 -11.00 6.66
CA ILE A 99 2.77 -10.78 7.29
C ILE A 99 2.81 -9.42 7.96
N THR A 100 2.16 -8.44 7.32
CA THR A 100 2.17 -7.03 7.71
C THR A 100 0.86 -6.62 8.36
N VAL A 101 0.94 -5.85 9.45
CA VAL A 101 -0.21 -5.18 10.08
C VAL A 101 0.02 -3.67 10.15
N GLU A 102 -0.99 -2.89 9.76
CA GLU A 102 -1.04 -1.45 10.07
C GLU A 102 -1.55 -1.20 11.50
N ALA A 103 -0.95 -0.24 12.18
CA ALA A 103 -1.32 0.19 13.53
C ALA A 103 -1.19 1.71 13.70
N ASN A 104 -1.90 2.28 14.67
CA ASN A 104 -1.63 3.63 15.15
C ASN A 104 -0.75 3.56 16.42
N PRO A 105 0.02 4.61 16.73
CA PRO A 105 0.97 4.58 17.83
C PRO A 105 0.34 4.87 19.20
N THR A 106 -0.93 4.51 19.42
CA THR A 106 -1.54 4.67 20.75
C THR A 106 -0.95 3.65 21.72
N SER A 107 -0.87 4.00 23.01
CA SER A 107 -0.36 3.11 24.06
C SER A 107 -1.11 1.77 24.16
N VAL A 108 -2.41 1.77 23.87
CA VAL A 108 -3.24 0.55 23.85
C VAL A 108 -2.90 -0.37 22.68
N GLU A 109 -2.52 0.19 21.54
CA GLU A 109 -2.13 -0.60 20.37
C GLU A 109 -0.70 -1.12 20.51
N SER A 110 0.24 -0.28 20.95
CA SER A 110 1.64 -0.70 21.14
C SER A 110 1.81 -1.74 22.24
N GLY A 111 0.97 -1.71 23.29
CA GLY A 111 0.92 -2.75 24.31
C GLY A 111 0.55 -4.15 23.80
N ARG A 112 0.01 -4.27 22.58
CA ARG A 112 -0.41 -5.55 21.96
C ARG A 112 0.57 -6.10 20.93
N PHE A 113 1.70 -5.43 20.68
CA PHE A 113 2.65 -5.85 19.64
C PHE A 113 3.24 -7.24 19.86
N ALA A 114 3.48 -7.63 21.12
CA ALA A 114 3.88 -9.00 21.44
C ALA A 114 2.83 -10.05 21.04
N GLU A 115 1.54 -9.76 21.26
CA GLU A 115 0.45 -10.66 20.88
C GLU A 115 0.28 -10.74 19.36
N LEU A 116 0.46 -9.62 18.65
CA LEU A 116 0.46 -9.60 17.18
C LEU A 116 1.60 -10.44 16.60
N LYS A 117 2.81 -10.32 17.17
CA LYS A 117 3.95 -11.17 16.79
C LYS A 117 3.63 -12.65 17.00
N ASN A 118 3.06 -13.01 18.15
CA ASN A 118 2.65 -14.38 18.43
C ASN A 118 1.54 -14.88 17.50
N ALA A 119 0.72 -14.00 16.95
CA ALA A 119 -0.29 -14.32 15.94
C ALA A 119 0.29 -14.52 14.52
N GLY A 120 1.62 -14.40 14.35
CA GLY A 120 2.33 -14.62 13.10
C GLY A 120 2.75 -13.36 12.36
N VAL A 121 2.44 -12.17 12.88
CA VAL A 121 2.86 -10.90 12.27
C VAL A 121 4.37 -10.76 12.37
N ASN A 122 5.02 -10.42 11.25
CA ASN A 122 6.47 -10.25 11.18
C ASN A 122 6.90 -8.91 10.55
N ARG A 123 5.94 -8.04 10.22
CA ARG A 123 6.14 -6.65 9.84
C ARG A 123 5.03 -5.76 10.40
N ILE A 124 5.37 -4.55 10.86
CA ILE A 124 4.39 -3.55 11.32
C ILE A 124 4.58 -2.21 10.62
N SER A 125 3.48 -1.51 10.30
CA SER A 125 3.50 -0.13 9.79
C SER A 125 2.75 0.78 10.75
N LEU A 126 3.40 1.83 11.24
CA LEU A 126 2.84 2.75 12.23
C LEU A 126 2.41 4.08 11.59
N GLY A 127 1.14 4.44 11.75
CA GLY A 127 0.63 5.73 11.31
C GLY A 127 1.02 6.89 12.24
N VAL A 128 2.27 7.36 12.20
CA VAL A 128 2.79 8.44 13.05
C VAL A 128 2.33 9.82 12.57
N GLN A 129 2.40 10.04 11.27
CA GLN A 129 1.94 11.18 10.49
C GLN A 129 2.72 12.49 10.67
N ALA A 130 3.15 12.81 11.89
CA ALA A 130 4.02 13.96 12.16
C ALA A 130 4.80 13.79 13.47
N LEU A 131 5.91 14.48 13.60
CA LEU A 131 6.71 14.61 14.83
C LEU A 131 6.53 16.00 15.48
N ASP A 132 5.34 16.58 15.31
CA ASP A 132 4.91 17.86 15.89
C ASP A 132 3.48 17.75 16.43
N ASN A 133 3.24 18.16 17.68
CA ASN A 133 1.93 17.99 18.33
C ASN A 133 0.83 18.88 17.75
N ASP A 134 1.16 20.08 17.28
CA ASP A 134 0.18 20.98 16.67
C ASP A 134 -0.24 20.45 15.28
N VAL A 135 0.72 19.89 14.54
CA VAL A 135 0.45 19.18 13.29
C VAL A 135 -0.39 17.92 13.53
N LEU A 136 -0.09 17.12 14.55
CA LEU A 136 -0.89 15.95 14.91
C LEU A 136 -2.34 16.34 15.22
N SER A 137 -2.54 17.42 15.95
CA SER A 137 -3.87 17.99 16.23
C SER A 137 -4.59 18.42 14.95
N PHE A 138 -3.90 19.14 14.05
CA PHE A 138 -4.42 19.51 12.73
C PHE A 138 -4.84 18.28 11.90
N LEU A 139 -4.02 17.22 11.92
CA LEU A 139 -4.26 15.94 11.24
C LEU A 139 -5.29 15.06 11.99
N GLY A 140 -5.90 15.55 13.08
CA GLY A 140 -6.90 14.83 13.86
C GLY A 140 -6.38 13.53 14.48
N ARG A 141 -5.09 13.49 14.84
CA ARG A 141 -4.44 12.34 15.47
C ARG A 141 -4.69 12.35 16.98
N GLY A 142 -4.99 11.18 17.53
CA GLY A 142 -5.31 11.00 18.96
C GLY A 142 -4.11 10.67 19.84
N HIS A 143 -2.90 10.75 19.30
CA HIS A 143 -1.64 10.45 19.98
C HIS A 143 -0.73 11.69 19.99
N SER A 144 0.18 11.74 20.95
CA SER A 144 1.26 12.73 21.05
C SER A 144 2.55 12.26 20.38
N VAL A 145 3.48 13.18 20.10
CA VAL A 145 4.83 12.83 19.60
C VAL A 145 5.55 11.86 20.53
N THR A 146 5.40 12.03 21.85
CA THR A 146 6.00 11.12 22.85
C THR A 146 5.46 9.70 22.72
N GLU A 147 4.15 9.55 22.53
CA GLU A 147 3.53 8.23 22.29
C GLU A 147 3.96 7.64 20.94
N ALA A 148 4.09 8.48 19.90
CA ALA A 148 4.62 8.07 18.60
C ALA A 148 6.02 7.46 18.71
N ILE A 149 6.95 8.17 19.35
CA ILE A 149 8.33 7.71 19.55
C ILE A 149 8.34 6.42 20.37
N ALA A 150 7.61 6.37 21.49
CA ALA A 150 7.55 5.17 22.32
C ALA A 150 6.99 3.96 21.55
N ALA A 151 5.98 4.15 20.69
CA ALA A 151 5.44 3.08 19.87
C ALA A 151 6.44 2.57 18.82
N ILE A 152 7.24 3.47 18.20
CA ILE A 152 8.31 3.09 17.28
C ILE A 152 9.37 2.25 18.01
N GLU A 153 9.81 2.71 19.19
CA GLU A 153 10.80 1.99 20.01
C GLU A 153 10.28 0.60 20.40
N ILE A 154 9.03 0.49 20.84
CA ILE A 154 8.40 -0.80 21.17
C ILE A 154 8.32 -1.69 19.92
N ALA A 155 7.92 -1.15 18.76
CA ALA A 155 7.90 -1.91 17.50
C ALA A 155 9.26 -2.50 17.17
N ALA A 156 10.34 -1.72 17.31
CA ALA A 156 11.71 -2.17 17.05
C ALA A 156 12.17 -3.32 17.97
N THR A 157 11.62 -3.43 19.19
CA THR A 157 11.91 -4.56 20.09
C THR A 157 11.19 -5.86 19.70
N HIS A 158 10.05 -5.76 19.00
CA HIS A 158 9.22 -6.90 18.67
C HIS A 158 9.37 -7.35 17.22
N PHE A 159 9.55 -6.45 16.26
CA PHE A 159 9.57 -6.74 14.84
C PHE A 159 10.91 -6.37 14.21
N GLU A 160 11.50 -7.30 13.48
CA GLU A 160 12.69 -7.03 12.67
C GLU A 160 12.39 -6.04 11.54
N ARG A 161 11.18 -6.12 10.96
CA ARG A 161 10.68 -5.19 9.94
C ARG A 161 9.62 -4.29 10.56
N TYR A 162 9.93 -3.01 10.67
CA TYR A 162 8.95 -1.99 11.03
C TYR A 162 9.11 -0.78 10.14
N SER A 163 8.02 -0.07 9.92
CA SER A 163 7.97 1.22 9.25
C SER A 163 7.08 2.18 10.02
N PHE A 164 7.22 3.46 9.75
CA PHE A 164 6.23 4.43 10.14
C PHE A 164 6.02 5.46 9.04
N ASP A 165 4.82 6.02 9.07
CA ASP A 165 4.33 6.90 8.03
C ASP A 165 4.40 8.35 8.49
N LEU A 166 4.84 9.27 7.64
CA LEU A 166 4.75 10.72 7.84
C LEU A 166 4.01 11.37 6.66
N ILE A 167 3.32 12.48 6.95
CA ILE A 167 2.64 13.30 5.96
C ILE A 167 3.34 14.67 5.89
N TYR A 168 3.96 14.99 4.75
CA TYR A 168 4.66 16.25 4.49
C TYR A 168 3.92 17.08 3.42
N ALA A 169 4.52 18.19 2.99
CA ALA A 169 3.89 19.18 2.10
C ALA A 169 2.57 19.74 2.68
N ARG A 170 2.57 19.98 3.99
CA ARG A 170 1.41 20.47 4.75
C ARG A 170 1.24 21.99 4.57
N PRO A 171 0.05 22.56 4.87
CA PRO A 171 -0.18 24.00 4.73
C PRO A 171 0.82 24.80 5.59
N GLY A 172 1.56 25.71 4.95
CA GLY A 172 2.56 26.55 5.62
C GLY A 172 3.86 25.85 6.01
N GLN A 173 4.04 24.56 5.71
CA GLN A 173 5.29 23.87 5.99
C GLN A 173 6.40 24.42 5.08
N THR A 174 7.54 24.80 5.66
CA THR A 174 8.71 25.22 4.90
C THR A 174 9.65 24.04 4.64
N LEU A 175 10.56 24.18 3.67
CA LEU A 175 11.59 23.17 3.40
C LEU A 175 12.48 22.93 4.63
N LEU A 176 12.77 23.98 5.41
CA LEU A 176 13.57 23.87 6.63
C LEU A 176 12.84 23.04 7.71
N ASP A 177 11.54 23.26 7.89
CA ASP A 177 10.73 22.46 8.83
C ASP A 177 10.75 20.98 8.41
N TRP A 178 10.63 20.72 7.11
CA TRP A 178 10.66 19.36 6.58
C TRP A 178 12.03 18.70 6.74
N HIS A 179 13.12 19.44 6.54
CA HIS A 179 14.48 18.95 6.79
C HIS A 179 14.66 18.48 8.24
N GLN A 180 14.25 19.31 9.20
CA GLN A 180 14.41 19.00 10.63
C GLN A 180 13.55 17.80 11.05
N GLU A 181 12.32 17.73 10.56
CA GLU A 181 11.41 16.62 10.83
C GLU A 181 11.92 15.31 10.19
N LEU A 182 12.40 15.36 8.95
CA LEU A 182 12.95 14.19 8.24
C LEU A 182 14.23 13.66 8.91
N ASP A 183 15.12 14.54 9.39
CA ASP A 183 16.31 14.13 10.15
C ASP A 183 15.93 13.43 11.46
N SER A 184 14.91 13.96 12.15
CA SER A 184 14.38 13.35 13.38
C SER A 184 13.76 11.98 13.10
N ALA A 185 13.03 11.86 11.99
CA ALA A 185 12.46 10.59 11.54
C ALA A 185 13.54 9.56 11.20
N LEU A 186 14.60 9.97 10.50
CA LEU A 186 15.74 9.11 10.17
C LEU A 186 16.45 8.56 11.41
N ALA A 187 16.51 9.32 12.50
CA ALA A 187 17.09 8.85 13.77
C ALA A 187 16.26 7.74 14.43
N LEU A 188 14.96 7.65 14.12
CA LEU A 188 14.02 6.65 14.63
C LEU A 188 13.79 5.49 13.65
N ALA A 189 14.11 5.70 12.37
CA ALA A 189 13.86 4.76 11.31
C ALA A 189 14.65 3.46 11.49
N GLY A 190 13.98 2.35 11.19
CA GLY A 190 14.65 1.07 10.94
C GLY A 190 15.10 1.01 9.48
N SER A 191 14.79 -0.11 8.83
CA SER A 191 15.12 -0.33 7.41
C SER A 191 14.05 0.20 6.44
N HIS A 192 13.03 0.92 6.91
CA HIS A 192 11.90 1.37 6.10
C HIS A 192 11.22 2.63 6.67
N LEU A 193 10.84 3.57 5.79
CA LEU A 193 10.00 4.73 6.06
C LEU A 193 8.95 4.92 4.95
N SER A 194 7.78 5.44 5.30
CA SER A 194 6.77 5.86 4.33
C SER A 194 6.49 7.36 4.47
N LEU A 195 6.69 8.14 3.43
CA LEU A 195 6.54 9.59 3.41
C LEU A 195 5.54 9.99 2.31
N TYR A 196 4.39 10.49 2.72
CA TYR A 196 3.28 10.88 1.86
C TYR A 196 3.15 12.39 1.79
N GLN A 197 2.88 12.95 0.60
CA GLN A 197 2.43 14.34 0.53
C GLN A 197 0.99 14.43 1.00
N LEU A 198 0.63 15.52 1.70
CA LEU A 198 -0.76 15.80 2.03
C LEU A 198 -1.55 16.08 0.74
N THR A 199 -2.43 15.16 0.37
CA THR A 199 -3.39 15.35 -0.72
C THR A 199 -4.78 15.61 -0.16
N ILE A 200 -5.51 16.55 -0.78
CA ILE A 200 -6.88 16.90 -0.37
C ILE A 200 -7.88 16.08 -1.18
N GLU A 201 -8.33 14.97 -0.61
CA GLU A 201 -9.17 14.00 -1.30
C GLU A 201 -10.67 14.32 -1.23
N ARG A 202 -11.38 14.15 -2.35
CA ARG A 202 -12.83 14.38 -2.42
C ARG A 202 -13.58 13.49 -1.42
N GLY A 203 -14.57 14.09 -0.75
CA GLY A 203 -15.38 13.37 0.24
C GLY A 203 -14.79 13.34 1.66
N THR A 204 -13.65 14.00 1.87
CA THR A 204 -13.05 14.18 3.21
C THR A 204 -13.46 15.51 3.85
N PRO A 205 -13.42 15.63 5.20
CA PRO A 205 -13.56 16.91 5.89
C PRO A 205 -12.58 17.99 5.39
N PHE A 206 -11.33 17.63 5.10
CA PHE A 206 -10.33 18.55 4.53
C PHE A 206 -10.76 19.11 3.17
N TYR A 207 -11.35 18.30 2.30
CA TYR A 207 -11.90 18.79 1.03
C TYR A 207 -12.99 19.83 1.24
N GLY A 208 -13.86 19.65 2.24
CA GLY A 208 -14.87 20.64 2.60
C GLY A 208 -14.27 21.96 3.08
N LEU A 209 -13.20 21.91 3.89
CA LEU A 209 -12.48 23.11 4.35
C LEU A 209 -11.75 23.81 3.20
N TRP A 210 -11.14 23.05 2.30
CA TRP A 210 -10.44 23.57 1.13
C TRP A 210 -11.40 24.28 0.16
N GLN A 211 -12.55 23.67 -0.14
CA GLN A 211 -13.59 24.31 -0.97
C GLN A 211 -14.10 25.64 -0.38
N GLN A 212 -14.08 25.77 0.96
CA GLN A 212 -14.47 26.99 1.66
C GLN A 212 -13.33 28.02 1.77
N GLY A 213 -12.14 27.74 1.24
CA GLY A 213 -10.96 28.60 1.39
C GLY A 213 -10.40 28.65 2.82
N ARG A 214 -10.79 27.70 3.69
CA ARG A 214 -10.36 27.61 5.10
C ARG A 214 -9.17 26.69 5.31
N LEU A 215 -8.79 25.96 4.28
CA LEU A 215 -7.58 25.14 4.19
C LEU A 215 -6.93 25.42 2.85
N THR A 216 -5.64 25.71 2.84
CA THR A 216 -4.85 25.86 1.62
C THR A 216 -3.95 24.64 1.44
N GLN A 217 -3.66 24.28 0.19
CA GLN A 217 -2.62 23.30 -0.11
C GLN A 217 -1.28 24.02 -0.25
N LEU A 218 -0.17 23.33 0.00
CA LEU A 218 1.15 23.87 -0.31
C LEU A 218 1.28 24.08 -1.83
N ASP A 219 2.04 25.09 -2.23
CA ASP A 219 2.35 25.34 -3.65
C ASP A 219 3.03 24.12 -4.28
N GLU A 220 2.70 23.83 -5.54
CA GLU A 220 3.22 22.64 -6.25
C GLU A 220 4.74 22.67 -6.39
N ASN A 221 5.37 23.84 -6.60
CA ASN A 221 6.82 23.93 -6.71
C ASN A 221 7.48 23.67 -5.35
N GLN A 222 6.90 24.18 -4.26
CA GLN A 222 7.40 23.91 -2.91
C GLN A 222 7.24 22.44 -2.53
N ALA A 223 6.12 21.81 -2.88
CA ALA A 223 5.89 20.39 -2.65
C ALA A 223 6.85 19.52 -3.49
N ALA A 224 7.16 19.93 -4.72
CA ALA A 224 8.13 19.28 -5.59
C ALA A 224 9.56 19.40 -5.02
N GLU A 225 9.96 20.58 -4.55
CA GLU A 225 11.25 20.80 -3.89
C GLU A 225 11.40 19.90 -2.65
N MET A 226 10.35 19.80 -1.82
CA MET A 226 10.35 18.86 -0.69
C MET A 226 10.44 17.41 -1.13
N TYR A 227 9.77 17.01 -2.22
CA TYR A 227 9.87 15.66 -2.77
C TYR A 227 11.29 15.34 -3.23
N GLU A 228 11.92 16.23 -3.99
CA GLU A 228 13.29 16.07 -4.49
C GLU A 228 14.28 15.95 -3.33
N PHE A 229 14.20 16.86 -2.36
CA PHE A 229 14.99 16.78 -1.12
C PHE A 229 14.77 15.45 -0.38
N THR A 230 13.53 14.99 -0.28
CA THR A 230 13.21 13.70 0.38
C THR A 230 13.90 12.52 -0.32
N GLN A 231 13.87 12.48 -1.65
CA GLN A 231 14.50 11.39 -2.40
C GLN A 231 16.02 11.40 -2.21
N GLU A 232 16.66 12.57 -2.29
CA GLU A 232 18.11 12.74 -2.11
C GLU A 232 18.52 12.34 -0.68
N ARG A 233 17.90 12.96 0.31
CA ARG A 233 18.23 12.78 1.73
C ARG A 233 18.09 11.33 2.19
N LEU A 234 17.05 10.63 1.74
CA LEU A 234 16.84 9.22 2.07
C LEU A 234 17.75 8.27 1.28
N SER A 235 18.06 8.60 0.03
CA SER A 235 19.07 7.85 -0.74
C SER A 235 20.43 7.90 -0.05
N ASP A 236 20.86 9.09 0.39
CA ASP A 236 22.12 9.29 1.11
C ASP A 236 22.14 8.56 2.47
N ALA A 237 20.98 8.40 3.10
CA ALA A 237 20.81 7.63 4.33
C ALA A 237 20.73 6.11 4.11
N GLY A 238 20.80 5.61 2.87
CA GLY A 238 20.68 4.18 2.57
C GLY A 238 19.25 3.63 2.54
N LEU A 239 18.25 4.52 2.42
CA LEU A 239 16.83 4.22 2.29
C LEU A 239 16.31 4.76 0.94
N PRO A 240 16.81 4.27 -0.22
CA PRO A 240 16.31 4.74 -1.51
C PRO A 240 14.79 4.51 -1.66
N GLY A 241 14.13 5.42 -2.38
CA GLY A 241 12.72 5.28 -2.73
C GLY A 241 12.52 4.12 -3.69
N TYR A 242 11.78 3.07 -3.28
CA TYR A 242 11.51 1.94 -4.16
C TYR A 242 10.24 2.11 -4.99
N GLU A 243 9.33 2.95 -4.50
CA GLU A 243 8.13 3.47 -5.18
C GLU A 243 7.86 4.92 -4.70
N ILE A 244 6.70 5.52 -4.98
CA ILE A 244 6.41 6.95 -4.80
C ILE A 244 6.61 7.46 -3.37
N SER A 245 6.06 6.76 -2.38
CA SER A 245 6.00 7.22 -0.99
C SER A 245 6.80 6.38 -0.02
N ASN A 246 7.38 5.26 -0.44
CA ASN A 246 8.02 4.30 0.44
C ASN A 246 9.49 4.14 0.08
N HIS A 247 10.28 4.09 1.14
CA HIS A 247 11.73 4.12 1.12
C HIS A 247 12.23 3.02 2.02
N ALA A 248 13.19 2.24 1.54
CA ALA A 248 13.69 1.10 2.29
C ALA A 248 15.13 0.77 1.93
N THR A 249 15.85 0.19 2.88
CA THR A 249 17.10 -0.49 2.57
C THR A 249 16.78 -1.63 1.59
N PRO A 250 17.57 -1.82 0.52
CA PRO A 250 17.32 -2.88 -0.45
C PRO A 250 17.12 -4.25 0.20
N GLY A 251 16.03 -4.93 -0.12
CA GLY A 251 15.61 -6.19 0.50
C GLY A 251 14.65 -6.05 1.68
N SER A 252 14.41 -4.82 2.17
CA SER A 252 13.46 -4.51 3.25
C SER A 252 12.16 -3.86 2.75
N GLU A 253 11.94 -3.83 1.44
CA GLU A 253 10.72 -3.31 0.84
C GLU A 253 9.50 -4.12 1.31
N CYS A 254 8.35 -3.45 1.45
CA CYS A 254 7.09 -4.15 1.70
C CYS A 254 6.74 -5.00 0.47
N GLN A 255 6.81 -6.32 0.64
CA GLN A 255 6.56 -7.30 -0.42
C GLN A 255 5.14 -7.21 -0.94
N HIS A 256 4.18 -6.96 -0.06
CA HIS A 256 2.79 -6.81 -0.46
C HIS A 256 2.56 -5.54 -1.29
N ASN A 257 3.16 -4.40 -0.91
CA ASN A 257 3.07 -3.18 -1.72
C ASN A 257 3.71 -3.37 -3.09
N LEU A 258 4.90 -4.00 -3.15
CA LEU A 258 5.55 -4.30 -4.43
C LEU A 258 4.74 -5.24 -5.31
N LEU A 259 4.02 -6.20 -4.73
CA LEU A 259 3.12 -7.07 -5.48
C LEU A 259 2.07 -6.27 -6.26
N TYR A 260 1.44 -5.28 -5.60
CA TYR A 260 0.50 -4.37 -6.27
C TYR A 260 1.20 -3.59 -7.38
N TRP A 261 2.31 -2.94 -7.07
CA TRP A 261 3.03 -2.09 -8.02
C TRP A 261 3.60 -2.87 -9.21
N HIS A 262 3.88 -4.15 -9.04
CA HIS A 262 4.33 -5.05 -10.10
C HIS A 262 3.18 -5.80 -10.75
N TYR A 263 1.93 -5.37 -10.56
CA TYR A 263 0.75 -5.92 -11.22
C TYR A 263 0.55 -7.43 -11.00
N GLY A 264 0.97 -7.91 -9.83
CA GLY A 264 0.82 -9.30 -9.40
C GLY A 264 -0.61 -9.64 -8.97
N ASN A 265 -0.86 -10.93 -8.75
CA ASN A 265 -2.19 -11.40 -8.34
C ASN A 265 -2.33 -11.38 -6.83
N TYR A 266 -3.49 -10.99 -6.34
CA TYR A 266 -3.80 -10.99 -4.92
C TYR A 266 -5.30 -11.14 -4.67
N ALA A 267 -5.64 -11.83 -3.59
CA ALA A 267 -7.00 -11.91 -3.08
C ALA A 267 -7.28 -10.75 -2.12
N GLY A 268 -8.50 -10.20 -2.20
CA GLY A 268 -9.02 -9.22 -1.24
C GLY A 268 -10.13 -9.81 -0.39
N VAL A 269 -10.02 -9.63 0.93
CA VAL A 269 -10.99 -10.09 1.93
C VAL A 269 -11.41 -8.89 2.78
N GLY A 270 -12.70 -8.79 3.10
CA GLY A 270 -13.25 -7.69 3.89
C GLY A 270 -13.91 -6.59 3.06
N PRO A 271 -14.67 -5.69 3.71
CA PRO A 271 -15.46 -4.68 3.04
C PRO A 271 -14.60 -3.67 2.27
N GLY A 272 -14.92 -3.43 1.01
CA GLY A 272 -14.17 -2.52 0.14
C GLY A 272 -12.80 -3.04 -0.32
N ALA A 273 -12.41 -4.25 0.05
CA ALA A 273 -11.20 -4.86 -0.48
C ALA A 273 -11.30 -5.05 -2.00
N HIS A 274 -10.18 -4.84 -2.69
CA HIS A 274 -10.03 -5.16 -4.10
C HIS A 274 -9.22 -6.43 -4.27
N ALA A 275 -9.37 -7.11 -5.40
CA ALA A 275 -8.57 -8.27 -5.77
C ALA A 275 -8.22 -8.24 -7.26
N ARG A 276 -7.02 -8.74 -7.61
CA ARG A 276 -6.63 -9.08 -8.98
C ARG A 276 -6.38 -10.59 -8.99
N LEU A 277 -7.37 -11.36 -9.46
CA LEU A 277 -7.36 -12.83 -9.42
C LEU A 277 -7.41 -13.42 -10.82
N LYS A 278 -6.95 -14.65 -10.98
CA LYS A 278 -7.05 -15.40 -12.22
C LYS A 278 -8.10 -16.49 -12.12
N LYS A 279 -8.72 -16.78 -13.25
CA LYS A 279 -9.53 -17.98 -13.47
C LYS A 279 -9.43 -18.37 -14.93
N ASP A 280 -9.07 -19.62 -15.20
CA ASP A 280 -8.95 -20.15 -16.58
C ASP A 280 -8.05 -19.28 -17.47
N ASN A 281 -6.92 -18.81 -16.92
CA ASN A 281 -5.94 -17.91 -17.56
C ASN A 281 -6.46 -16.50 -17.91
N GLN A 282 -7.66 -16.13 -17.46
CA GLN A 282 -8.20 -14.76 -17.55
C GLN A 282 -8.02 -14.05 -16.20
N LYS A 283 -7.52 -12.81 -16.23
CA LYS A 283 -7.39 -11.95 -15.03
C LYS A 283 -8.68 -11.17 -14.80
N TYR A 284 -9.08 -11.04 -13.54
CA TYR A 284 -10.28 -10.36 -13.10
C TYR A 284 -9.96 -9.31 -12.03
N ALA A 285 -10.61 -8.15 -12.13
CA ALA A 285 -10.72 -7.18 -11.05
C ALA A 285 -11.97 -7.47 -10.24
N LEU A 286 -11.82 -7.67 -8.93
CA LEU A 286 -12.94 -7.84 -8.02
C LEU A 286 -12.98 -6.68 -7.03
N GLU A 287 -14.21 -6.25 -6.71
CA GLU A 287 -14.47 -5.28 -5.66
C GLU A 287 -15.42 -5.90 -4.62
N ARG A 288 -15.06 -5.82 -3.35
CA ARG A 288 -15.98 -6.15 -2.26
C ARG A 288 -16.89 -4.95 -1.94
N ARG A 289 -18.08 -5.22 -1.39
CA ARG A 289 -19.00 -4.18 -0.93
C ARG A 289 -18.33 -3.32 0.14
N LYS A 290 -18.42 -1.99 0.01
CA LYS A 290 -17.75 -1.02 0.89
C LYS A 290 -18.35 -0.94 2.30
N LEU A 291 -19.67 -0.98 2.42
CA LEU A 291 -20.35 -0.85 3.73
C LEU A 291 -20.16 -2.13 4.57
N PRO A 292 -19.58 -2.04 5.78
CA PRO A 292 -19.23 -3.20 6.61
C PRO A 292 -20.41 -4.15 6.86
N GLU A 293 -21.57 -3.61 7.22
CA GLU A 293 -22.76 -4.40 7.55
C GLU A 293 -23.34 -5.10 6.32
N ARG A 294 -23.26 -4.46 5.15
CA ARG A 294 -23.68 -5.06 3.88
C ARG A 294 -22.74 -6.16 3.46
N TRP A 295 -21.42 -5.95 3.55
CA TRP A 295 -20.44 -7.00 3.30
C TRP A 295 -20.70 -8.21 4.20
N LEU A 296 -20.89 -7.97 5.50
CA LEU A 296 -21.12 -9.02 6.49
C LEU A 296 -22.37 -9.84 6.18
N GLN A 297 -23.49 -9.18 5.87
CA GLN A 297 -24.72 -9.82 5.44
C GLN A 297 -24.51 -10.74 4.23
N MET A 298 -23.82 -10.24 3.20
CA MET A 298 -23.59 -11.03 1.97
C MET A 298 -22.68 -12.23 2.22
N VAL A 299 -21.64 -12.09 3.03
CA VAL A 299 -20.77 -13.20 3.38
C VAL A 299 -21.52 -14.28 4.15
N GLU A 300 -22.44 -13.90 5.03
CA GLU A 300 -23.26 -14.85 5.80
C GLU A 300 -24.28 -15.60 4.93
N THR A 301 -24.83 -14.97 3.89
CA THR A 301 -25.81 -15.61 3.01
C THR A 301 -25.15 -16.35 1.84
N GLU A 302 -24.20 -15.71 1.17
CA GLU A 302 -23.62 -16.17 -0.11
C GLU A 302 -22.19 -16.71 0.05
N GLY A 303 -21.54 -16.43 1.17
CA GLY A 303 -20.14 -16.83 1.43
C GLY A 303 -19.10 -15.81 0.98
N HIS A 304 -19.49 -14.73 0.29
CA HIS A 304 -18.59 -13.66 -0.12
C HIS A 304 -19.30 -12.30 -0.13
N GLY A 305 -18.50 -11.22 -0.08
CA GLY A 305 -18.96 -9.84 -0.18
C GLY A 305 -18.70 -9.19 -1.53
N THR A 306 -18.36 -9.94 -2.58
CA THR A 306 -18.16 -9.44 -3.95
C THR A 306 -19.35 -8.62 -4.44
N ARG A 307 -19.10 -7.37 -4.82
CA ARG A 307 -20.04 -6.49 -5.51
C ARG A 307 -19.90 -6.61 -7.02
N GLN A 308 -18.67 -6.67 -7.50
CA GLN A 308 -18.31 -6.70 -8.91
C GLN A 308 -17.14 -7.67 -9.12
N ALA A 309 -17.19 -8.41 -10.21
CA ALA A 309 -16.10 -9.23 -10.71
C ALA A 309 -16.05 -9.03 -12.23
N GLU A 310 -15.03 -8.35 -12.70
CA GLU A 310 -14.90 -7.90 -14.09
C GLU A 310 -13.69 -8.56 -14.73
N ALA A 311 -13.89 -9.18 -15.90
CA ALA A 311 -12.80 -9.74 -16.68
C ALA A 311 -12.03 -8.58 -17.33
N LEU A 312 -10.76 -8.42 -16.98
CA LEU A 312 -9.94 -7.34 -17.51
C LEU A 312 -9.52 -7.65 -18.95
N ASN A 313 -9.88 -6.76 -19.87
CA ASN A 313 -9.44 -6.90 -21.26
C ASN A 313 -7.95 -6.52 -21.38
N THR A 314 -7.35 -6.76 -22.55
CA THR A 314 -5.91 -6.47 -22.75
C THR A 314 -5.56 -4.99 -22.57
N ASN A 315 -6.46 -4.06 -22.93
CA ASN A 315 -6.24 -2.64 -22.75
C ASN A 315 -6.28 -2.23 -21.28
N ASP A 316 -7.24 -2.75 -20.50
CA ASP A 316 -7.31 -2.45 -19.06
C ASP A 316 -6.03 -2.91 -18.35
N ARG A 317 -5.55 -4.12 -18.70
CA ARG A 317 -4.30 -4.69 -18.15
C ARG A 317 -3.07 -3.90 -18.58
N LEU A 318 -3.04 -3.39 -19.81
CA LEU A 318 -1.98 -2.51 -20.30
C LEU A 318 -1.92 -1.22 -19.48
N VAL A 319 -3.06 -0.55 -19.32
CA VAL A 319 -3.18 0.70 -18.56
C VAL A 319 -2.73 0.48 -17.11
N GLU A 320 -3.26 -0.55 -16.43
CA GLU A 320 -2.88 -0.85 -15.04
C GLU A 320 -1.38 -1.18 -14.91
N LEU A 321 -0.82 -2.01 -15.79
CA LEU A 321 0.60 -2.39 -15.77
C LEU A 321 1.52 -1.19 -15.97
N VAL A 322 1.20 -0.29 -16.91
CA VAL A 322 2.01 0.90 -17.19
C VAL A 322 1.93 1.90 -16.04
N LEU A 323 0.72 2.17 -15.55
CA LEU A 323 0.50 3.08 -14.43
C LEU A 323 1.23 2.61 -13.16
N MET A 324 1.14 1.32 -12.84
CA MET A 324 1.75 0.79 -11.63
C MET A 324 3.26 0.59 -11.77
N GLY A 325 3.72 -0.05 -12.85
CA GLY A 325 5.12 -0.44 -12.98
C GLY A 325 6.08 0.74 -13.07
N LEU A 326 5.72 1.80 -13.81
CA LEU A 326 6.58 3.00 -13.96
C LEU A 326 6.70 3.83 -12.68
N ARG A 327 5.81 3.63 -11.70
CA ARG A 327 5.89 4.27 -10.37
C ARG A 327 6.94 3.64 -9.46
N THR A 328 7.55 2.52 -9.87
CA THR A 328 8.63 1.86 -9.15
C THR A 328 10.00 2.16 -9.74
N HIS A 329 11.04 2.09 -8.91
CA HIS A 329 12.42 2.19 -9.39
C HIS A 329 12.83 1.03 -10.32
N ARG A 330 12.17 -0.14 -10.18
CA ARG A 330 12.40 -1.32 -11.02
C ARG A 330 11.80 -1.19 -12.40
N GLY A 331 10.74 -0.39 -12.56
CA GLY A 331 10.03 -0.26 -13.83
C GLY A 331 9.34 -1.56 -14.26
N ILE A 332 9.23 -1.73 -15.57
CA ILE A 332 8.48 -2.78 -16.25
C ILE A 332 9.44 -3.66 -17.06
N PRO A 333 9.70 -4.91 -16.62
CA PRO A 333 10.43 -5.88 -17.41
C PRO A 333 9.67 -6.23 -18.71
N HIS A 334 10.37 -6.23 -19.85
CA HIS A 334 9.78 -6.57 -21.15
C HIS A 334 9.18 -7.98 -21.16
N ALA A 335 9.82 -8.93 -20.46
CA ALA A 335 9.32 -10.30 -20.35
C ALA A 335 7.97 -10.36 -19.60
N GLN A 336 7.83 -9.55 -18.54
CA GLN A 336 6.56 -9.43 -17.81
C GLN A 336 5.50 -8.79 -18.69
N PHE A 337 5.83 -7.69 -19.36
CA PHE A 337 4.91 -7.00 -20.27
C PHE A 337 4.40 -7.95 -21.35
N LEU A 338 5.30 -8.69 -22.00
CA LEU A 338 4.95 -9.65 -23.04
C LEU A 338 4.07 -10.78 -22.49
N SER A 339 4.37 -11.30 -21.30
CA SER A 339 3.56 -12.34 -20.66
C SER A 339 2.16 -11.87 -20.29
N GLU A 340 2.01 -10.61 -19.86
CA GLU A 340 0.72 -10.07 -19.44
C GLU A 340 -0.12 -9.63 -20.64
N ILE A 341 0.47 -8.91 -21.60
CA ILE A 341 -0.24 -8.25 -22.70
C ILE A 341 -0.29 -9.12 -23.96
N GLY A 342 0.66 -10.05 -24.12
CA GLY A 342 0.79 -10.90 -25.31
C GLY A 342 1.42 -10.20 -26.52
N LYS A 343 1.89 -8.96 -26.35
CA LYS A 343 2.52 -8.14 -27.40
C LYS A 343 3.75 -7.40 -26.85
N PRO A 344 4.74 -7.05 -27.70
CA PRO A 344 5.87 -6.20 -27.30
C PRO A 344 5.43 -4.79 -26.90
N ILE A 345 6.19 -4.15 -26.00
CA ILE A 345 5.87 -2.84 -25.43
C ILE A 345 5.78 -1.74 -26.50
N GLU A 346 6.67 -1.78 -27.50
CA GLU A 346 6.75 -0.83 -28.61
C GLU A 346 5.54 -0.91 -29.56
N SER A 347 4.74 -1.99 -29.47
CA SER A 347 3.51 -2.14 -30.26
C SER A 347 2.24 -1.71 -29.53
N CYS A 348 2.38 -1.35 -28.25
CA CYS A 348 1.25 -1.07 -27.35
C CYS A 348 1.25 0.35 -26.79
N LEU A 349 2.39 1.04 -26.78
CA LEU A 349 2.50 2.42 -26.32
C LEU A 349 2.64 3.38 -27.51
N ASP A 350 2.32 4.65 -27.29
CA ASP A 350 2.62 5.70 -28.27
C ASP A 350 4.15 5.78 -28.50
N ASN A 351 4.56 5.47 -29.73
CA ASN A 351 5.97 5.39 -30.10
C ASN A 351 6.64 6.76 -30.18
N GLU A 352 5.90 7.82 -30.53
CA GLU A 352 6.45 9.17 -30.59
C GLU A 352 6.76 9.67 -29.17
N ALA A 353 5.80 9.51 -28.25
CA ALA A 353 5.95 9.83 -26.85
C ALA A 353 7.07 9.02 -26.19
N LEU A 354 7.09 7.69 -26.41
CA LEU A 354 8.13 6.81 -25.87
C LEU A 354 9.53 7.26 -26.31
N ASN A 355 9.73 7.51 -27.61
CA ASN A 355 11.01 7.95 -28.14
C ASN A 355 11.41 9.33 -27.61
N ALA A 356 10.46 10.26 -27.51
CA ALA A 356 10.69 11.59 -26.95
C ALA A 356 11.15 11.50 -25.49
N PHE A 357 10.50 10.68 -24.66
CA PHE A 357 10.86 10.53 -23.25
C PHE A 357 12.19 9.81 -23.03
N LEU A 358 12.54 8.85 -23.89
CA LEU A 358 13.87 8.23 -23.89
C LEU A 358 14.96 9.24 -24.28
N ALA A 359 14.73 10.02 -25.35
CA ALA A 359 15.69 11.02 -25.82
C ALA A 359 15.94 12.15 -24.80
N ASN A 360 14.91 12.49 -24.00
CA ASN A 360 15.00 13.51 -22.94
C ASN A 360 15.37 12.95 -21.56
N ASN A 361 15.80 11.68 -21.48
CA ASN A 361 16.21 11.02 -20.23
C ASN A 361 15.12 11.05 -19.12
N LEU A 362 13.84 11.01 -19.52
CA LEU A 362 12.70 10.86 -18.60
C LEU A 362 12.35 9.38 -18.40
N LEU A 363 12.55 8.57 -19.45
CA LEU A 363 12.51 7.12 -19.38
C LEU A 363 13.89 6.57 -19.70
N ALA A 364 14.17 5.38 -19.19
CA ALA A 364 15.31 4.56 -19.58
C ALA A 364 14.82 3.17 -19.98
N ASN A 365 15.35 2.64 -21.08
CA ASN A 365 15.13 1.25 -21.47
C ASN A 365 16.47 0.52 -21.51
N GLU A 366 16.77 -0.20 -20.44
CA GLU A 366 18.09 -0.82 -20.22
C GLU A 366 17.90 -2.27 -19.79
N LYS A 367 18.69 -3.20 -20.35
CA LYS A 367 18.67 -4.63 -19.99
C LYS A 367 17.26 -5.27 -20.08
N GLY A 368 16.42 -4.79 -21.00
CA GLY A 368 15.07 -5.30 -21.20
C GLY A 368 14.05 -4.84 -20.15
N VAL A 369 14.27 -3.66 -19.57
CA VAL A 369 13.39 -3.06 -18.55
C VAL A 369 13.15 -1.60 -18.92
N LEU A 370 11.87 -1.22 -19.06
CA LEU A 370 11.45 0.17 -19.21
C LEU A 370 11.19 0.76 -17.82
N ARG A 371 11.87 1.84 -17.44
CA ARG A 371 11.68 2.51 -16.14
C ARG A 371 11.72 4.02 -16.27
N ALA A 372 11.09 4.72 -15.33
CA ALA A 372 11.24 6.15 -15.20
C ALA A 372 12.58 6.49 -14.53
N THR A 373 13.27 7.52 -15.03
CA THR A 373 14.44 8.09 -14.36
C THR A 373 14.01 8.92 -13.16
N ALA A 374 14.94 9.44 -12.35
CA ALA A 374 14.59 10.35 -11.25
C ALA A 374 13.77 11.56 -11.74
N SER A 375 14.17 12.16 -12.86
CA SER A 375 13.43 13.27 -13.48
C SER A 375 12.08 12.83 -14.07
N GLY A 376 12.01 11.61 -14.62
CA GLY A 376 10.75 11.04 -15.08
C GLY A 376 9.77 10.76 -13.94
N ARG A 377 10.25 10.27 -12.80
CA ARG A 377 9.42 9.95 -11.62
C ARG A 377 8.65 11.18 -11.12
N ALA A 378 9.27 12.35 -11.13
CA ALA A 378 8.62 13.61 -10.76
C ALA A 378 7.48 14.04 -11.72
N ARG A 379 7.38 13.44 -12.91
CA ARG A 379 6.44 13.81 -13.99
C ARG A 379 5.58 12.63 -14.45
N LEU A 380 5.45 11.60 -13.62
CA LEU A 380 4.87 10.31 -14.02
C LEU A 380 3.46 10.41 -14.56
N ASN A 381 2.61 11.27 -13.99
CA ASN A 381 1.23 11.41 -14.45
C ASN A 381 1.16 11.77 -15.95
N ALA A 382 1.88 12.83 -16.35
CA ALA A 382 1.94 13.27 -17.74
C ALA A 382 2.61 12.22 -18.65
N ILE A 383 3.69 11.58 -18.18
CA ILE A 383 4.36 10.53 -18.95
C ILE A 383 3.41 9.36 -19.22
N THR A 384 2.73 8.86 -18.18
CA THR A 384 1.82 7.73 -18.35
C THR A 384 0.61 8.06 -19.21
N GLU A 385 0.09 9.28 -19.13
CA GLU A 385 -1.02 9.74 -19.98
C GLU A 385 -0.59 9.78 -21.44
N SER A 386 0.57 10.36 -21.77
CA SER A 386 1.06 10.41 -23.16
C SER A 386 1.44 9.04 -23.73
N LEU A 387 1.94 8.11 -22.90
CA LEU A 387 2.27 6.75 -23.36
C LEU A 387 1.04 5.90 -23.68
N LEU A 388 -0.10 6.18 -23.03
CA LEU A 388 -1.33 5.39 -23.10
C LEU A 388 -2.44 6.06 -23.95
N ALA A 389 -2.14 7.21 -24.56
CA ALA A 389 -3.01 7.90 -25.52
C ALA A 389 -3.09 7.12 -26.84
#